data_AF-A0A973PKM3-F1
#
_entry.id   AF-A0A973PKM3-F1
#
_cell.length_a   1.000
_cell.length_b   1.000
_cell.length_c   1.000
_cell.angle_alpha   90.00
_cell.angle_beta   90.00
_cell.angle_gamma   90.00
#
_symmetry.space_group_name_H-M   'P 1'
#
loop_
_entity.id
_entity.type
_entity.pdbx_description
1 polymer ?
#
loop_
_entity_poly.entity_id
_entity_poly.type
_entity_poly.pdbx_seq_one_letter_code
_entity_poly.pdbx_strand_id
1 'polypeptide(L)'
;MRPGTLDFDEDAIPALLRAAAADPDGFRLLFRYAAREPDFRDLIDSITAASREVAHRNLARVIPAGPWLDWAANLIPTFTLEAVIAWLDAGRPDPDQAADRIAAAVHGVMAAAHPAT
;
A
#
# COMPACT_ATOMS: atom_id res chain seq x y z
N MET A 1 -7.69 19.29 -10.84
CA MET A 1 -7.39 17.86 -10.69
C MET A 1 -7.72 17.48 -9.25
N ARG A 2 -8.74 16.65 -9.00
CA ARG A 2 -9.07 16.23 -7.62
C ARG A 2 -8.13 15.07 -7.26
N PRO A 3 -7.50 15.05 -6.07
CA PRO A 3 -6.78 13.88 -5.61
C PRO A 3 -7.78 12.72 -5.53
N GLY A 4 -7.52 11.67 -6.29
CA GLY A 4 -8.32 10.45 -6.24
C GLY A 4 -8.19 9.88 -4.83
N THR A 5 -9.32 9.82 -4.13
CA THR A 5 -9.48 9.01 -2.93
C THR A 5 -9.15 7.59 -3.35
N LEU A 6 -7.92 7.14 -3.07
CA LEU A 6 -7.55 5.74 -3.20
C LEU A 6 -8.35 5.00 -2.14
N ASP A 7 -9.56 4.57 -2.49
CA ASP A 7 -10.19 3.48 -1.78
C ASP A 7 -9.18 2.33 -1.79
N PHE A 8 -8.74 1.90 -0.61
CA PHE A 8 -7.91 0.71 -0.41
C PHE A 8 -8.84 -0.49 -0.66
N ASP A 9 -9.28 -0.60 -1.90
CA ASP A 9 -10.20 -1.58 -2.46
C ASP A 9 -9.41 -2.67 -3.18
N GLU A 10 -10.09 -3.73 -3.60
CA GLU A 10 -9.56 -4.85 -4.39
C GLU A 10 -8.75 -4.38 -5.62
N ASP A 11 -9.08 -3.20 -6.15
CA ASP A 11 -8.42 -2.57 -7.31
C ASP A 11 -7.15 -1.76 -7.00
N ALA A 12 -6.84 -1.48 -5.73
CA ALA A 12 -5.72 -0.60 -5.36
C ALA A 12 -4.35 -1.18 -5.77
N ILE A 13 -4.15 -2.49 -5.53
CA ILE A 13 -2.90 -3.18 -5.87
C ILE A 13 -2.70 -3.24 -7.41
N PRO A 14 -3.69 -3.69 -8.22
CA PRO A 14 -3.60 -3.63 -9.68
C PRO A 14 -3.31 -2.20 -10.21
N ALA A 15 -3.92 -1.17 -9.63
CA ALA A 15 -3.70 0.22 -10.04
C ALA A 15 -2.27 0.68 -9.73
N LEU A 16 -1.74 0.37 -8.55
CA LEU A 16 -0.36 0.68 -8.16
C LEU A 16 0.65 -0.01 -9.09
N LEU A 17 0.45 -1.30 -9.39
CA LEU A 17 1.31 -2.05 -10.31
C LEU A 17 1.29 -1.47 -11.72
N ARG A 18 0.11 -1.06 -12.22
CA ARG A 18 -0.02 -0.41 -13.53
C ARG A 18 0.73 0.92 -13.58
N ALA A 19 0.59 1.75 -12.55
CA ALA A 19 1.30 3.02 -12.45
C ALA A 19 2.82 2.81 -12.37
N ALA A 20 3.26 1.88 -11.52
CA ALA A 20 4.66 1.50 -11.36
C ALA A 20 5.28 0.93 -12.65
N ALA A 21 4.52 0.15 -13.42
CA ALA A 21 5.00 -0.41 -14.68
C ALA A 21 5.07 0.64 -15.82
N ALA A 22 4.19 1.65 -15.79
CA ALA A 22 4.14 2.72 -16.78
C ALA A 22 5.31 3.70 -16.66
N ASP A 23 5.74 4.01 -15.43
CA ASP A 23 6.92 4.85 -15.16
C ASP A 23 7.69 4.32 -13.93
N PRO A 24 8.55 3.30 -14.09
CA PRO A 24 9.26 2.68 -12.98
C PRO A 24 10.23 3.62 -12.26
N ASP A 25 10.85 4.54 -13.00
CA ASP A 25 11.84 5.46 -12.44
C ASP A 25 11.14 6.61 -11.71
N GLY A 26 10.08 7.17 -12.28
CA GLY A 26 9.23 8.16 -11.61
C GLY A 26 8.55 7.60 -10.37
N PHE A 27 8.07 6.36 -10.40
CA PHE A 27 7.48 5.70 -9.23
C PHE A 27 8.51 5.54 -8.10
N ARG A 28 9.72 5.07 -8.41
CA ARG A 28 10.81 4.99 -7.43
C ARG A 28 11.21 6.36 -6.91
N LEU A 29 11.31 7.37 -7.78
CA LEU A 29 11.65 8.74 -7.39
C LEU A 29 10.65 9.27 -6.37
N LEU A 30 9.35 9.16 -6.67
CA LEU A 30 8.28 9.65 -5.81
C LEU A 30 8.28 8.95 -4.43
N PHE A 31 8.38 7.62 -4.42
CA PHE A 31 8.18 6.87 -3.18
C PHE A 31 9.46 6.59 -2.38
N ARG A 32 10.65 6.51 -2.99
CA ARG A 32 11.93 6.36 -2.26
C ARG A 32 12.64 7.68 -1.96
N TYR A 33 12.52 8.67 -2.85
CA TYR A 33 13.36 9.87 -2.78
C TYR A 33 12.58 11.09 -2.32
N ALA A 34 11.36 11.33 -2.83
CA ALA A 34 10.57 12.50 -2.41
C ALA A 34 10.19 12.45 -0.93
N ALA A 35 10.01 11.25 -0.34
CA ALA A 35 9.78 11.10 1.11
C ALA A 35 10.95 11.61 1.98
N ARG A 36 12.16 11.68 1.43
CA ARG A 36 13.37 12.15 2.12
C ARG A 36 13.64 13.63 1.90
N GLU A 37 13.03 14.25 0.89
CA GLU A 37 13.12 15.69 0.68
C GLU A 37 12.17 16.45 1.62
N PRO A 38 12.66 17.47 2.35
CA PRO A 38 11.83 18.26 3.26
C PRO A 38 10.62 18.88 2.57
N ASP A 39 10.80 19.34 1.33
CA ASP A 39 9.77 20.05 0.57
C ASP A 39 8.63 19.13 0.09
N PHE A 40 8.87 17.82 0.02
CA PHE A 40 7.89 16.82 -0.42
C PHE A 40 7.40 15.93 0.73
N ARG A 41 8.03 16.01 1.90
CA ARG A 41 7.65 15.22 3.09
C ARG A 41 6.19 15.45 3.47
N ASP A 42 5.74 16.70 3.53
CA ASP A 42 4.36 17.03 3.90
C ASP A 42 3.33 16.43 2.92
N LEU A 43 3.66 16.41 1.62
CA LEU A 43 2.83 15.80 0.60
C LEU A 43 2.75 14.28 0.78
N ILE A 44 3.90 13.61 0.96
CA ILE A 44 3.97 12.17 1.18
C ILE A 44 3.28 11.77 2.49
N ASP A 45 3.44 12.56 3.55
CA ASP A 45 2.78 12.34 4.84
C ASP A 45 1.26 12.49 4.70
N SER A 46 0.77 13.47 3.92
CA SER A 46 -0.67 13.63 3.66
C SER A 46 -1.26 12.45 2.87
N ILE A 47 -0.54 11.94 1.87
CA ILE A 47 -0.94 10.77 1.08
C ILE A 47 -0.95 9.53 1.96
N THR A 48 0.07 9.38 2.82
CA THR A 48 0.18 8.26 3.77
C THR A 48 -0.94 8.31 4.81
N ALA A 49 -1.25 9.49 5.35
CA ALA A 49 -2.34 9.68 6.31
C ALA A 49 -3.71 9.37 5.69
N ALA A 50 -3.97 9.85 4.47
CA ALA A 50 -5.18 9.52 3.74
C ALA A 50 -5.30 8.01 3.48
N SER A 51 -4.20 7.36 3.07
CA SER A 51 -4.16 5.92 2.83
C SER A 51 -4.43 5.11 4.11
N ARG A 52 -3.91 5.56 5.25
CA ARG A 52 -4.16 4.94 6.56
C ARG A 52 -5.62 5.06 6.99
N GLU A 53 -6.22 6.24 6.83
CA GLU A 53 -7.63 6.44 7.18
C GLU A 53 -8.56 5.54 6.36
N VAL A 54 -8.29 5.41 5.06
CA VAL A 54 -9.04 4.51 4.19
C VAL A 54 -8.80 3.05 4.57
N ALA A 55 -7.54 2.65 4.80
CA ALA A 55 -7.21 1.29 5.24
C ALA A 55 -7.90 0.96 6.57
N HIS A 56 -7.91 1.88 7.54
CA HIS A 56 -8.58 1.69 8.83
C HIS A 56 -10.08 1.43 8.65
N ARG A 57 -10.77 2.27 7.86
CA ARG A 57 -12.21 2.09 7.57
C ARG A 57 -12.52 0.76 6.92
N ASN A 58 -11.70 0.33 5.95
CA ASN A 58 -11.91 -0.95 5.28
C ASN A 58 -11.60 -2.15 6.18
N LEU A 59 -10.50 -2.08 6.94
CA LEU A 59 -10.09 -3.16 7.84
C LEU A 59 -11.01 -3.31 9.05
N ALA A 60 -11.61 -2.23 9.55
CA ALA A 60 -12.57 -2.27 10.65
C ALA A 60 -13.82 -3.11 10.33
N ARG A 61 -14.08 -3.43 9.06
CA ARG A 61 -15.16 -4.31 8.62
C ARG A 61 -14.87 -5.79 8.87
N VAL A 62 -13.60 -6.16 9.06
CA VAL A 62 -13.13 -7.55 9.11
C VAL A 62 -12.24 -7.85 10.31
N ILE A 63 -11.53 -6.87 10.86
CA ILE A 63 -10.69 -7.00 12.06
C ILE A 63 -11.39 -6.30 13.24
N PRO A 64 -11.54 -6.95 14.41
CA PRO A 64 -12.08 -6.32 15.61
C PRO A 64 -11.31 -5.06 16.02
N ALA A 65 -12.02 -4.06 16.53
CA ALA A 65 -11.39 -2.85 17.04
C ALA A 65 -10.38 -3.16 18.16
N GLY A 66 -9.20 -2.53 18.08
CA GLY A 66 -8.13 -2.71 19.06
C GLY A 66 -6.74 -2.49 18.46
N PRO A 67 -5.67 -2.73 19.24
CA PRO A 67 -4.31 -2.45 18.83
C PRO A 67 -3.88 -3.17 17.54
N TRP A 68 -4.44 -4.34 17.25
CA TRP A 68 -4.14 -5.09 16.03
C TRP A 68 -4.79 -4.52 14.77
N LEU A 69 -5.98 -3.91 14.89
CA LEU A 69 -6.58 -3.14 13.79
C LEU A 69 -5.70 -1.93 13.46
N ASP A 70 -5.29 -1.16 14.47
CA ASP A 70 -4.45 0.01 14.27
C ASP A 70 -3.08 -0.38 13.71
N TRP A 71 -2.51 -1.50 14.17
CA TRP A 71 -1.28 -2.06 13.62
C TRP A 71 -1.44 -2.40 12.14
N ALA A 72 -2.49 -3.13 11.77
CA ALA A 72 -2.74 -3.53 10.38
C ALA A 72 -2.99 -2.32 9.47
N ALA A 73 -3.78 -1.34 9.93
CA ALA A 73 -4.08 -0.12 9.20
C ALA A 73 -2.84 0.75 8.94
N ASN A 74 -1.84 0.69 9.82
CA ASN A 74 -0.56 1.36 9.63
C ASN A 74 0.41 0.56 8.74
N LEU A 75 0.42 -0.77 8.87
CA LEU A 75 1.38 -1.64 8.19
C LEU A 75 1.01 -1.89 6.72
N ILE A 76 -0.24 -2.23 6.44
CA ILE A 76 -0.67 -2.70 5.11
C ILE A 76 -0.36 -1.69 4.00
N PRO A 77 -0.61 -0.37 4.15
CA PRO A 77 -0.27 0.60 3.11
C PRO A 77 1.23 0.67 2.82
N THR A 78 2.04 0.68 3.87
CA THR A 78 3.51 0.72 3.76
C THR A 78 4.04 -0.56 3.10
N PHE A 79 3.55 -1.71 3.56
CA PHE A 79 3.92 -3.02 3.02
C PHE A 79 3.58 -3.14 1.53
N THR A 80 2.37 -2.72 1.15
CA THR A 80 1.91 -2.80 -0.25
C THR A 80 2.82 -1.99 -1.18
N LEU A 81 3.18 -0.78 -0.77
CA LEU A 81 4.08 0.07 -1.53
C LEU A 81 5.48 -0.55 -1.69
N GLU A 82 6.07 -1.02 -0.59
CA GLU A 82 7.38 -1.65 -0.62
C GLU A 82 7.38 -2.95 -1.43
N ALA A 83 6.29 -3.71 -1.42
CA ALA A 83 6.15 -4.91 -2.24
C ALA A 83 6.16 -4.59 -3.74
N VAL A 84 5.50 -3.51 -4.17
CA VAL A 84 5.52 -3.04 -5.56
C VAL A 84 6.93 -2.59 -5.97
N ILE A 85 7.62 -1.84 -5.10
CA ILE A 85 8.99 -1.39 -5.35
C ILE A 85 9.94 -2.60 -5.45
N ALA A 86 9.82 -3.57 -4.55
CA ALA A 86 10.62 -4.80 -4.59
C ALA A 86 10.37 -5.61 -5.87
N TRP A 87 9.11 -5.66 -6.35
CA TRP A 87 8.77 -6.29 -7.63
C TRP A 87 9.42 -5.57 -8.82
N LEU A 88 9.43 -4.23 -8.82
CA LEU A 88 10.13 -3.45 -9.84
C LEU A 88 11.64 -3.74 -9.81
N ASP A 89 12.25 -3.77 -8.62
CA ASP A 89 13.69 -4.01 -8.43
C ASP A 89 14.10 -5.44 -8.82
N ALA A 90 13.20 -6.40 -8.69
CA ALA A 90 13.38 -7.77 -9.17
C ALA A 90 13.23 -7.92 -10.70
N GLY A 91 13.02 -6.82 -11.44
CA GLY A 91 12.87 -6.86 -12.90
C GLY A 91 11.47 -7.20 -13.39
N ARG A 92 10.44 -7.03 -12.54
CA ARG A 92 9.01 -7.25 -12.86
C ARG A 92 8.67 -8.70 -13.25
N PRO A 93 9.00 -9.70 -12.41
CA PRO A 93 8.65 -11.09 -12.70
C PRO A 93 7.13 -11.29 -12.71
N ASP A 94 6.65 -12.16 -13.60
CA ASP A 94 5.24 -12.57 -13.74
C ASP A 94 4.22 -11.42 -13.58
N PRO A 95 4.19 -10.41 -14.48
CA PRO A 95 3.36 -9.21 -14.29
C PRO A 95 1.88 -9.49 -14.05
N ASP A 96 1.34 -10.52 -14.72
CA ASP A 96 -0.07 -10.91 -14.59
C ASP A 96 -0.39 -11.56 -13.23
N GLN A 97 0.62 -12.06 -12.51
CA GLN A 97 0.46 -12.68 -11.17
C GLN A 97 0.89 -11.75 -10.04
N ALA A 98 1.52 -10.61 -10.35
CA ALA A 98 2.09 -9.72 -9.35
C ALA A 98 1.04 -9.19 -8.38
N ALA A 99 -0.15 -8.86 -8.88
CA ALA A 99 -1.26 -8.38 -8.07
C ALA A 99 -1.70 -9.44 -7.05
N ASP A 100 -1.96 -10.66 -7.52
CA ASP A 100 -2.41 -11.77 -6.68
C ASP A 100 -1.38 -12.14 -5.61
N ARG A 101 -0.09 -12.14 -5.95
CA ARG A 101 0.99 -12.43 -4.99
C ARG A 101 1.07 -11.38 -3.88
N ILE A 102 0.96 -10.10 -4.23
CA ILE A 102 0.97 -9.00 -3.24
C ILE A 102 -0.31 -9.05 -2.39
N ALA A 103 -1.48 -9.29 -3.01
CA ALA A 103 -2.75 -9.41 -2.30
C ALA A 103 -2.73 -10.58 -1.30
N ALA A 104 -2.18 -11.74 -1.68
CA ALA A 104 -2.01 -12.88 -0.78
C ALA A 104 -1.14 -12.53 0.44
N ALA A 105 -0.08 -11.75 0.25
CA ALA A 105 0.75 -11.29 1.35
C ALA A 105 0.03 -10.30 2.28
N VAL A 106 -0.77 -9.39 1.72
CA VAL A 106 -1.66 -8.49 2.49
C VAL A 106 -2.67 -9.30 3.31
N HIS A 107 -3.29 -10.32 2.72
CA HIS A 107 -4.18 -11.23 3.46
C HIS A 107 -3.47 -11.95 4.60
N GLY A 108 -2.19 -12.32 4.42
CA GLY A 108 -1.36 -12.87 5.50
C GLY A 108 -1.19 -11.89 6.67
N VAL A 109 -0.96 -10.60 6.38
CA VAL A 109 -0.90 -9.54 7.41
C VAL A 109 -2.26 -9.39 8.11
N MET A 110 -3.36 -9.39 7.35
CA MET A 110 -4.71 -9.34 7.93
C MET A 110 -5.00 -10.54 8.84
N ALA A 111 -4.61 -11.75 8.43
CA ALA A 111 -4.76 -12.95 9.23
C ALA A 111 -3.93 -12.87 10.52
N ALA A 112 -2.70 -12.34 10.47
CA ALA A 112 -1.87 -12.13 11.65
C ALA A 112 -2.44 -11.08 12.63
N ALA A 113 -3.23 -10.13 12.13
CA ALA A 113 -3.93 -9.14 12.95
C ALA A 113 -5.21 -9.68 13.60
N HIS A 114 -5.71 -10.84 13.17
CA HIS A 114 -6.81 -11.48 13.87
C HIS A 114 -6.30 -12.07 15.19
N PRO A 115 -7.02 -11.85 16.31
CA PRO A 115 -6.66 -12.50 17.55
C PRO A 115 -6.67 -14.01 17.38
N ALA A 116 -5.60 -14.68 17.85
CA ALA A 116 -5.59 -16.12 17.97
C ALA A 116 -6.77 -16.55 18.84
N THR A 117 -7.62 -17.42 18.29
CA THR A 117 -8.80 -17.94 18.97
C THR A 117 -8.42 -18.90 20.07
#